data_AF-L0GSS7-F1
#
_entry.id   AF-L0GSS7-F1
#
_cell.length_a   1.000
_cell.length_b   1.000
_cell.length_c   1.000
_cell.angle_alpha   90.00
_cell.angle_beta   90.00
_cell.angle_gamma   90.00
#
_symmetry.space_group_name_H-M   'P 1'
#
loop_
_entity.id
_entity.type
_entity.pdbx_description
1 polymer ?
#
loop_
_entity_poly.entity_id
_entity_poly.type
_entity_poly.pdbx_seq_one_letter_code
_entity_poly.pdbx_strand_id
1 'polypeptide(L)'
;MKDTIERPTDTVQINALVLRKQRDMLNAKAKAANLTVSKFLQKLIEDATVISKPDLSADIQKANAWLGRINGNINMLSRWANLYRENAFADLILYRLAAIQNEVSEVATFTTDLRTQGYGKRRKPRSPKKSKVTP
;
A
#
# COMPACT_ATOMS: atom_id res chain seq x y z
N MET A 1 -19.15 28.62 6.05
CA MET A 1 -19.47 27.26 5.57
C MET A 1 -20.92 27.02 5.94
N LYS A 2 -21.80 26.64 5.00
CA LYS A 2 -23.21 26.36 5.30
C LYS A 2 -23.28 24.94 5.84
N ASP A 3 -23.60 24.80 7.12
CA ASP A 3 -23.91 23.51 7.73
C ASP A 3 -25.13 22.94 7.01
N THR A 4 -24.90 21.87 6.25
CA THR A 4 -25.96 21.20 5.50
C THR A 4 -26.58 20.22 6.47
N ILE A 5 -27.75 20.56 6.99
CA ILE A 5 -28.54 19.69 7.87
C ILE A 5 -29.00 18.51 7.02
N GLU A 6 -28.29 17.39 7.07
CA GLU A 6 -28.66 16.15 6.39
C GLU A 6 -30.04 15.70 6.88
N ARG A 7 -31.03 15.70 5.99
CA ARG A 7 -32.35 15.16 6.26
C ARG A 7 -32.36 13.67 5.87
N PRO A 8 -32.95 12.77 6.66
CA PRO A 8 -32.93 11.32 6.40
C PRO A 8 -33.53 10.87 5.05
N THR A 9 -34.22 11.76 4.35
CA THR A 9 -34.89 11.52 3.07
C THR A 9 -34.27 12.29 1.91
N ASP A 10 -33.09 12.89 2.09
CA ASP A 10 -32.47 13.69 1.04
C ASP A 10 -31.82 12.79 -0.02
N THR A 11 -32.28 12.89 -1.27
CA THR A 11 -31.76 12.08 -2.38
C THR A 11 -30.94 12.94 -3.32
N VAL A 12 -29.72 12.50 -3.62
CA VAL A 12 -28.81 13.19 -4.54
C VAL A 12 -28.61 12.37 -5.83
N GLN A 13 -28.59 13.05 -6.98
CA GLN A 13 -28.25 12.42 -8.26
C GLN A 13 -26.74 12.38 -8.46
N ILE A 14 -26.20 11.17 -8.72
CA ILE A 14 -24.79 10.95 -9.04
C ILE A 14 -24.66 10.70 -10.54
N ASN A 15 -23.91 11.55 -11.24
CA ASN A 15 -23.57 11.35 -12.65
C ASN A 15 -22.15 10.75 -12.74
N ALA A 16 -22.01 9.62 -13.43
CA ALA A 16 -20.73 8.94 -13.59
C ALA A 16 -20.36 8.78 -15.08
N LEU A 17 -19.10 9.06 -15.40
CA LEU A 17 -18.53 8.77 -16.71
C LEU A 17 -18.02 7.32 -16.71
N VAL A 18 -18.61 6.49 -17.55
CA VAL A 18 -18.26 5.07 -17.71
C VAL A 18 -18.09 4.73 -19.18
N LEU A 19 -17.20 3.79 -19.48
CA LEU A 19 -17.02 3.29 -20.83
C LEU A 19 -18.29 2.58 -21.30
N ARG A 20 -18.61 2.69 -22.59
CA ARG A 20 -19.80 2.06 -23.17
C ARG A 20 -19.90 0.56 -22.87
N LYS A 21 -18.79 -0.16 -23.01
CA LYS A 21 -18.69 -1.60 -22.66
C LYS A 21 -19.02 -1.88 -21.20
N GLN A 22 -18.63 -0.98 -20.29
CA GLN A 22 -18.93 -1.13 -18.85
C GLN A 22 -20.41 -0.89 -18.58
N ARG A 23 -21.01 0.13 -19.22
CA ARG A 23 -22.46 0.38 -19.16
C ARG A 23 -23.26 -0.85 -19.61
N ASP A 24 -22.87 -1.46 -20.73
CA ASP A 24 -23.58 -2.62 -21.28
C ASP A 24 -23.50 -3.83 -20.33
N MET A 25 -22.32 -4.07 -19.75
CA MET A 25 -22.15 -5.10 -18.70
C MET A 25 -22.99 -4.79 -17.45
N LEU A 26 -23.08 -3.53 -17.05
CA LEU A 26 -23.82 -3.11 -15.87
C LEU A 26 -25.33 -3.31 -16.07
N ASN A 27 -25.84 -2.96 -17.26
CA ASN A 27 -27.23 -3.23 -17.66
C ASN A 27 -27.54 -4.73 -17.67
N ALA A 28 -26.64 -5.55 -18.24
CA ALA A 28 -26.82 -7.00 -18.28
C ALA A 28 -26.86 -7.61 -16.85
N LYS A 29 -25.99 -7.16 -15.95
CA LYS A 29 -25.96 -7.61 -14.56
C LYS A 29 -27.18 -7.15 -13.77
N ALA A 30 -27.62 -5.91 -13.95
CA ALA A 30 -28.83 -5.40 -13.31
C ALA A 30 -30.07 -6.20 -13.76
N LYS A 31 -30.17 -6.50 -15.07
CA LYS A 31 -31.24 -7.33 -15.62
C LYS A 31 -31.19 -8.76 -15.06
N ALA A 32 -30.02 -9.37 -14.97
CA ALA A 32 -29.85 -10.70 -14.38
C ALA A 32 -30.25 -10.75 -12.89
N ALA A 33 -30.11 -9.64 -12.18
CA ALA A 33 -30.54 -9.50 -10.79
C ALA A 33 -32.01 -9.06 -10.63
N ASN A 34 -32.76 -8.89 -11.72
CA ASN A 34 -34.13 -8.32 -11.72
C ASN A 34 -34.22 -6.95 -11.04
N LEU A 35 -33.19 -6.11 -11.20
CA LEU A 35 -33.11 -4.77 -10.62
C LEU A 35 -32.95 -3.71 -11.72
N THR A 36 -33.36 -2.48 -11.41
CA THR A 36 -32.96 -1.31 -12.21
C THR A 36 -31.48 -1.03 -11.97
N VAL A 37 -30.82 -0.42 -12.95
CA VAL A 37 -29.40 -0.05 -12.88
C VAL A 37 -29.10 0.78 -11.62
N SER A 38 -29.98 1.73 -11.28
CA SER A 38 -29.84 2.58 -10.09
C SER A 38 -29.97 1.80 -8.78
N LYS A 39 -30.97 0.90 -8.67
CA LYS A 39 -31.14 0.05 -7.47
C LYS A 39 -30.00 -0.96 -7.33
N PHE A 40 -29.51 -1.47 -8.46
CA PHE A 40 -28.36 -2.37 -8.49
C PHE A 40 -27.08 -1.66 -8.02
N LEU A 41 -26.87 -0.41 -8.45
CA LEU A 41 -25.76 0.43 -7.97
C LEU A 41 -25.91 0.80 -6.50
N GLN A 42 -27.12 1.17 -6.03
CA GLN A 42 -27.36 1.43 -4.61
C GLN A 42 -27.02 0.23 -3.74
N LYS A 43 -27.52 -0.96 -4.09
CA LYS A 43 -27.16 -2.19 -3.38
C LYS A 43 -25.66 -2.47 -3.43
N LEU A 44 -25.03 -2.29 -4.60
CA LEU A 44 -23.58 -2.44 -4.70
C LEU A 44 -22.82 -1.43 -3.83
N ILE A 45 -23.32 -0.22 -3.64
CA ILE A 45 -22.70 0.81 -2.79
C ILE A 45 -22.91 0.46 -1.31
N GLU A 46 -24.13 0.04 -0.94
CA GLU A 46 -24.47 -0.42 0.42
C GLU A 46 -23.65 -1.67 0.81
N ASP A 47 -23.49 -2.62 -0.12
CA ASP A 47 -22.75 -3.86 0.09
C ASP A 47 -21.23 -3.69 -0.10
N ALA A 48 -20.79 -2.66 -0.84
CA ALA A 48 -19.37 -2.41 -1.05
C ALA A 48 -18.75 -1.85 0.22
N THR A 49 -18.14 -2.74 1.00
CA THR A 49 -17.07 -2.36 1.92
C THR A 49 -16.01 -1.61 1.11
N VAL A 50 -15.89 -0.30 1.33
CA VAL A 50 -14.81 0.51 0.72
C VAL A 50 -13.50 -0.06 1.22
N ILE A 51 -12.83 -0.87 0.39
CA ILE A 51 -11.46 -1.28 0.66
C ILE A 51 -10.59 -0.07 0.32
N SER A 52 -10.47 0.85 1.28
CA SER A 52 -9.36 1.78 1.32
C SER A 52 -8.11 0.90 1.32
N LYS A 53 -7.38 0.88 0.20
CA LYS A 53 -6.02 0.35 0.22
C LYS A 53 -5.17 1.49 0.79
N PRO A 54 -4.65 1.39 2.02
CA PRO A 54 -3.62 2.32 2.46
C PRO A 54 -2.56 2.44 1.38
N ASP A 55 -2.12 3.68 1.14
CA ASP A 55 -1.19 4.02 0.07
C ASP A 55 0.18 3.40 0.38
N LEU A 56 0.33 2.14 -0.02
CA LEU A 56 1.53 1.35 0.14
C LEU A 56 2.78 2.05 -0.40
N SER A 57 2.61 2.95 -1.37
CA SER A 57 3.70 3.76 -1.92
C SER A 57 4.37 4.60 -0.83
N ALA A 58 3.58 5.26 0.02
CA ALA A 58 4.09 6.10 1.11
C ALA A 58 4.81 5.26 2.17
N ASP A 59 4.26 4.11 2.55
CA ASP A 59 4.86 3.23 3.55
C ASP A 59 6.17 2.59 3.06
N ILE A 60 6.23 2.21 1.78
CA ILE A 60 7.47 1.72 1.16
C ILE A 60 8.52 2.83 1.06
N GLN A 61 8.12 4.05 0.67
CA GLN A 61 9.03 5.20 0.65
C GLN A 61 9.60 5.49 2.04
N LYS A 62 8.75 5.43 3.07
CA LYS A 62 9.15 5.57 4.48
C LYS A 62 10.16 4.51 4.88
N ALA A 63 9.90 3.23 4.58
CA ALA A 63 10.83 2.14 4.85
C ALA A 63 12.18 2.35 4.16
N ASN A 64 12.18 2.71 2.87
CA ASN A 64 13.39 2.95 2.09
C ASN A 64 14.21 4.13 2.64
N ALA A 65 13.56 5.22 3.05
CA ALA A 65 14.23 6.35 3.66
C ALA A 65 14.89 5.95 5.01
N TRP A 66 14.25 5.08 5.77
CA TRP A 66 14.79 4.57 7.03
C TRP A 66 16.02 3.69 6.81
N LEU A 67 15.96 2.77 5.84
CA LEU A 67 17.09 1.95 5.43
C LEU A 67 18.26 2.79 4.91
N GLY A 68 17.97 3.87 4.16
CA GLY A 68 18.98 4.82 3.70
C GLY A 68 19.73 5.50 4.85
N ARG A 69 19.01 5.89 5.91
CA ARG A 69 19.63 6.46 7.13
C ARG A 69 20.52 5.46 7.86
N ILE A 70 20.04 4.23 8.05
CA ILE A 70 20.82 3.15 8.68
C ILE A 70 22.11 2.89 7.90
N ASN A 71 22.02 2.76 6.58
CA ASN A 71 23.18 2.58 5.71
C ASN A 71 24.17 3.75 5.81
N GLY A 72 23.67 4.99 5.84
CA GLY A 72 24.51 6.17 6.05
C GLY A 72 25.28 6.13 7.38
N ASN A 73 24.59 5.78 8.47
CA ASN A 73 25.19 5.66 9.80
C ASN A 73 26.28 4.57 9.85
N ILE A 74 26.00 3.38 9.28
CA ILE A 74 26.98 2.28 9.22
C ILE A 74 28.20 2.69 8.41
N ASN A 75 28.01 3.33 7.25
CA ASN A 75 29.14 3.79 6.44
C ASN A 75 30.00 4.84 7.14
N MET A 76 29.38 5.74 7.90
CA MET A 76 30.11 6.71 8.73
C MET A 76 30.97 6.02 9.77
N LEU A 77 30.42 5.05 10.51
CA LEU A 77 31.17 4.27 11.50
C LEU A 77 32.32 3.49 10.87
N SER A 78 32.08 2.82 9.74
CA SER A 78 33.11 2.09 9.01
C SER A 78 34.25 3.00 8.54
N ARG A 79 33.93 4.19 8.04
CA ARG A 79 34.96 5.18 7.66
C ARG A 79 35.74 5.65 8.88
N TRP A 80 35.07 5.90 10.00
CA TRP A 80 35.70 6.34 11.24
C TRP A 80 36.66 5.28 11.79
N ALA A 81 36.21 4.03 11.86
CA ALA A 81 37.03 2.89 12.26
C ALA A 81 38.27 2.74 11.35
N ASN A 82 38.10 2.89 10.04
CA ASN A 82 39.21 2.77 9.09
C ASN A 82 40.20 3.95 9.16
N LEU A 83 39.72 5.16 9.44
CA LEU A 83 40.54 6.37 9.52
C LEU A 83 41.43 6.36 10.77
N TYR A 84 40.84 6.04 11.93
CA TYR A 84 41.54 6.12 13.21
C TYR A 84 42.16 4.78 13.65
N ARG A 85 41.74 3.65 13.08
CA ARG A 85 42.26 2.30 13.35
C ARG A 85 42.31 2.01 14.85
N GLU A 86 43.50 1.81 15.40
CA GLU A 86 43.77 1.51 16.81
C GLU A 86 43.38 2.67 17.74
N ASN A 87 43.30 3.90 17.21
CA ASN A 87 42.87 5.09 17.95
C ASN A 87 41.36 5.34 17.86
N ALA A 88 40.59 4.46 17.21
CA ALA A 88 39.14 4.61 17.15
C ALA A 88 38.54 4.29 18.54
N PHE A 89 37.69 5.20 19.05
CA PHE A 89 36.98 4.99 20.31
C PHE A 89 35.96 3.85 20.17
N ALA A 90 36.39 2.63 20.48
CA ALA A 90 35.60 1.42 20.34
C ALA A 90 34.29 1.49 21.13
N ASP A 91 34.31 2.05 22.35
CA ASP A 91 33.12 2.19 23.19
C ASP A 91 32.04 3.05 22.54
N LEU A 92 32.44 4.16 21.90
CA LEU A 92 31.50 5.05 21.21
C LEU A 92 30.93 4.42 19.95
N ILE A 93 31.75 3.66 19.20
CA ILE A 93 31.29 2.90 18.04
C ILE A 93 30.28 1.83 18.49
N LEU A 94 30.56 1.12 19.58
CA LEU A 94 29.72 0.06 20.12
C LEU A 94 28.38 0.61 20.62
N TYR A 95 28.39 1.74 21.33
CA TYR A 95 27.17 2.47 21.70
C TYR A 95 26.33 2.84 20.46
N ARG A 96 26.96 3.36 19.40
CA ARG A 96 26.24 3.73 18.18
C ARG A 96 25.69 2.52 17.43
N LEU A 97 26.43 1.41 17.40
CA LEU A 97 25.95 0.15 16.81
C LEU A 97 24.75 -0.42 17.57
N ALA A 98 24.74 -0.33 18.90
CA ALA A 98 23.58 -0.73 19.71
C ALA A 98 22.33 0.12 19.38
N ALA A 99 22.49 1.43 19.18
CA ALA A 99 21.38 2.28 18.74
C ALA A 99 20.88 1.90 17.33
N ILE A 100 21.78 1.61 16.40
CA ILE A 100 21.42 1.14 15.05
C ILE A 100 20.69 -0.20 15.11
N GLN A 101 21.08 -1.11 16.00
CA GLN A 101 20.40 -2.40 16.19
C GLN A 101 18.93 -2.21 16.61
N ASN A 102 18.65 -1.24 17.47
CA ASN A 102 17.27 -0.89 17.84
C ASN A 102 16.49 -0.36 16.63
N GLU A 103 17.07 0.56 15.85
CA GLU A 103 16.44 1.07 14.62
C GLU A 103 16.16 -0.06 13.61
N VAL A 104 17.09 -1.01 13.45
CA VAL A 104 16.90 -2.18 12.57
C VAL A 104 15.75 -3.05 13.07
N SER A 105 15.62 -3.23 14.38
CA SER A 105 14.53 -4.00 14.99
C SER A 105 13.17 -3.34 14.75
N GLU A 106 13.09 -2.01 14.85
CA GLU A 106 11.88 -1.25 14.55
C GLU A 106 11.48 -1.29 13.06
N VAL A 107 12.47 -1.26 12.14
CA VAL A 107 12.20 -1.45 10.71
C VAL A 107 11.71 -2.88 10.44
N ALA A 108 12.28 -3.87 11.12
CA ALA A 108 11.88 -5.27 10.98
C ALA A 108 10.45 -5.52 11.46
N THR A 109 10.04 -4.93 12.59
CA THR A 109 8.65 -5.00 13.06
C THR A 109 7.71 -4.28 12.10
N PHE A 110 8.03 -3.04 11.70
CA PHE A 110 7.24 -2.27 10.73
C PHE A 110 7.01 -3.03 9.41
N THR A 111 8.06 -3.62 8.85
CA THR A 111 7.96 -4.38 7.59
C THR A 111 7.19 -5.69 7.75
N THR A 112 7.25 -6.32 8.93
CA THR A 112 6.44 -7.50 9.26
C THR A 112 4.97 -7.13 9.37
N ASP A 113 4.63 -6.02 10.02
CA ASP A 113 3.26 -5.52 10.13
C ASP A 113 2.66 -5.24 8.75
N LEU A 114 3.40 -4.54 7.87
CA LEU A 114 2.98 -4.35 6.48
C LEU A 114 2.69 -5.68 5.77
N ARG A 115 3.49 -6.71 6.03
CA ARG A 115 3.30 -8.03 5.44
C ARG A 115 2.04 -8.73 5.97
N THR A 116 1.75 -8.59 7.26
CA THR A 116 0.52 -9.13 7.88
C THR A 116 -0.74 -8.45 7.32
N GLN A 117 -0.65 -7.16 7.02
CA GLN A 117 -1.71 -6.39 6.35
C GLN A 117 -1.94 -6.80 4.88
N GLY A 118 -1.18 -7.78 4.38
CA GLY A 118 -1.36 -8.36 3.05
C GLY A 118 -0.48 -7.74 1.97
N TYR A 119 0.38 -6.78 2.32
CA TYR A 119 1.36 -6.20 1.41
C TYR A 119 2.58 -7.10 1.25
N GLY A 120 3.27 -7.03 0.10
CA GLY A 120 4.49 -7.82 -0.12
C GLY A 120 4.29 -9.34 -0.27
N LYS A 121 3.06 -9.84 -0.45
CA LYS A 121 2.85 -11.21 -0.94
C LYS A 121 3.59 -11.36 -2.27
N ARG A 122 4.62 -12.23 -2.30
CA ARG A 122 5.36 -12.59 -3.52
C ARG A 122 4.34 -12.82 -4.63
N ARG A 123 4.35 -11.99 -5.67
CA ARG A 123 3.53 -12.22 -6.86
C ARG A 123 3.84 -13.64 -7.31
N LYS A 124 2.84 -14.53 -7.34
CA LYS A 124 3.01 -15.84 -7.97
C LYS A 124 3.54 -15.58 -9.40
N PRO A 125 4.60 -16.27 -9.83
CA PRO A 125 5.12 -16.08 -11.18
C PRO A 125 3.97 -16.26 -12.16
N ARG A 126 3.78 -15.28 -13.05
CA ARG A 126 2.77 -15.38 -14.12
C ARG A 126 3.14 -16.61 -14.94
N SER A 127 2.30 -17.65 -14.90
CA SER A 127 2.40 -18.78 -15.81
C SER A 127 2.47 -18.25 -17.25
N PRO A 128 3.42 -18.71 -18.08
CA PRO A 128 3.58 -18.20 -19.44
C PRO A 128 2.28 -18.39 -20.21
N LYS A 129 1.85 -17.32 -20.90
CA LYS A 129 0.69 -17.35 -21.80
C LYS A 129 1.00 -18.40 -22.87
N LYS A 130 0.24 -19.50 -22.92
CA LYS A 130 0.25 -20.39 -24.09
C LYS A 130 -0.09 -19.52 -25.31
N SER A 131 0.90 -19.29 -26.17
CA SER A 131 0.68 -18.73 -27.49
C SER A 131 -0.27 -19.67 -28.22
N LYS A 132 -1.41 -19.15 -28.68
CA LYS A 132 -2.25 -19.89 -29.62
C LYS A 132 -1.43 -20.02 -30.91
N VAL A 133 -0.98 -21.23 -31.21
CA VAL A 133 -0.59 -21.61 -32.56
C VAL A 133 -1.90 -21.79 -33.31
N THR A 134 -2.22 -20.84 -34.18
CA THR A 134 -3.31 -21.00 -35.16
C THR A 134 -2.74 -21.78 -36.35
N PRO A 135 -3.45 -22.81 -36.85
CA PRO A 135 -3.06 -23.56 -38.04
C PRO A 135 -3.15 -22.71 -39.32
#